data_AF-A0AAD9T9L3-F1
#
_entry.id   AF-A0AAD9T9L3-F1
#
_cell.length_a   1.000
_cell.length_b   1.000
_cell.length_c   1.000
_cell.angle_alpha   90.00
_cell.angle_beta   90.00
_cell.angle_gamma   90.00
#
_symmetry.space_group_name_H-M   'P 1'
#
loop_
_entity.id
_entity.type
_entity.pdbx_description
1 polymer ?
#
loop_
_entity_poly.entity_id
_entity_poly.type
_entity_poly.pdbx_seq_one_letter_code
_entity_poly.pdbx_strand_id
1 'polypeptide(L)'
;MFLNHAERKYPMVQAIEKRISVYAQVPIENGELIQVLRYEKNQYYKPHHDYFSDTFNLQRGGQRVATMLMYLSDNVEGGETFFPMAGTGECSCGGKMVKGLSVKPLKGDAVLFWSMGLDGQSDPKSIHGGCEVLAGEKWSATKWMRQKVTS
;
A
#
# COMPACT_ATOMS: atom_id res chain seq x y z
N MET A 1 11.18 -5.89 -4.19
CA MET A 1 11.30 -7.36 -4.08
C MET A 1 10.12 -7.92 -3.31
N PHE A 2 9.71 -9.17 -3.55
CA PHE A 2 8.74 -9.85 -2.68
C PHE A 2 9.48 -10.70 -1.66
N LEU A 3 8.96 -10.77 -0.43
CA LEU A 3 9.32 -11.86 0.46
C LEU A 3 8.88 -13.18 -0.19
N ASN A 4 9.67 -14.24 0.01
CA ASN A 4 9.35 -15.56 -0.50
C ASN A 4 8.60 -16.42 0.55
N HIS A 5 8.15 -17.61 0.14
CA HIS A 5 7.40 -18.52 1.01
C HIS A 5 8.19 -19.04 2.22
N ALA A 6 9.52 -19.12 2.13
CA ALA A 6 10.35 -19.49 3.28
C ALA A 6 10.43 -18.33 4.28
N GLU A 7 10.64 -17.10 3.80
CA GLU A 7 10.67 -15.88 4.64
C GLU A 7 9.32 -15.60 5.32
N ARG A 8 8.20 -15.89 4.66
CA ARG A 8 6.85 -15.78 5.24
C ARG A 8 6.67 -16.63 6.50
N LYS A 9 7.44 -17.71 6.66
CA LYS A 9 7.37 -18.59 7.84
C LYS A 9 8.08 -18.01 9.06
N TYR A 10 8.85 -16.93 8.93
CA TYR A 10 9.50 -16.33 10.08
C TYR A 10 8.47 -15.78 11.08
N PRO A 11 8.61 -16.03 12.39
CA PRO A 11 7.61 -15.64 13.39
C PRO A 11 7.26 -14.15 13.36
N MET A 12 8.26 -13.29 13.10
CA MET A 12 8.05 -11.85 12.96
C MET A 12 7.12 -11.51 11.79
N VAL A 13 7.31 -12.14 10.63
CA VAL A 13 6.48 -11.92 9.44
C VAL A 13 5.05 -12.42 9.69
N GLN A 14 4.91 -13.60 10.30
CA GLN A 14 3.60 -14.13 10.68
C GLN A 14 2.85 -13.22 11.67
N ALA A 15 3.57 -12.66 12.66
CA ALA A 15 2.98 -11.72 13.61
C ALA A 15 2.51 -10.42 12.93
N ILE A 16 3.29 -9.90 11.97
CA ILE A 16 2.90 -8.75 11.14
C ILE A 16 1.65 -9.08 10.31
N GLU A 17 1.65 -10.19 9.57
CA GLU A 17 0.50 -10.57 8.73
C GLU A 17 -0.78 -10.80 9.55
N LYS A 18 -0.67 -11.42 10.73
CA LYS A 18 -1.79 -11.57 11.67
C LYS A 18 -2.29 -10.23 12.20
N ARG A 19 -1.41 -9.27 12.46
CA ARG A 19 -1.82 -7.93 12.86
C ARG A 19 -2.56 -7.24 11.72
N ILE A 20 -2.05 -7.32 10.50
CA ILE A 20 -2.69 -6.76 9.30
C ILE A 20 -4.09 -7.35 9.12
N SER A 21 -4.25 -8.68 9.24
CA SER A 21 -5.55 -9.33 9.10
C SER A 21 -6.58 -8.82 10.12
N VAL A 22 -6.15 -8.56 11.36
CA VAL A 22 -7.02 -8.00 12.40
C VAL A 22 -7.45 -6.57 12.08
N TYR A 23 -6.54 -5.68 11.66
CA TYR A 23 -6.91 -4.30 11.32
C TYR A 23 -7.75 -4.21 10.04
N ALA A 24 -7.43 -5.01 9.03
CA ALA A 24 -8.14 -4.99 7.75
C ALA A 24 -9.47 -5.75 7.78
N GLN A 25 -9.69 -6.59 8.80
CA GLN A 25 -10.84 -7.51 8.87
C GLN A 25 -10.91 -8.43 7.64
N VAL A 26 -9.75 -8.83 7.11
CA VAL A 26 -9.62 -9.77 5.99
C VAL A 26 -8.85 -11.01 6.47
N PRO A 27 -9.29 -12.25 6.15
CA PRO A 27 -8.57 -13.45 6.52
C PRO A 27 -7.11 -13.43 6.06
N ILE A 28 -6.20 -13.94 6.90
CA ILE A 28 -4.75 -13.89 6.66
C ILE A 28 -4.33 -14.67 5.39
N GLU A 29 -5.10 -15.71 5.04
CA GLU A 29 -4.93 -16.57 3.88
C GLU A 29 -5.15 -15.83 2.57
N ASN A 30 -5.92 -14.74 2.60
CA ASN A 30 -6.18 -13.90 1.43
C ASN A 30 -5.02 -12.93 1.14
N GLY A 31 -3.99 -12.87 1.98
CA GLY A 31 -2.86 -11.96 1.79
C GLY A 31 -1.82 -12.47 0.79
N GLU A 32 -1.49 -11.67 -0.23
CA GLU A 32 -0.33 -11.89 -1.10
C GLU A 32 0.99 -11.79 -0.33
N LEU A 33 2.11 -12.26 -0.88
CA LEU A 33 3.41 -12.06 -0.24
C LEU A 33 3.72 -10.57 -0.05
N ILE A 34 4.37 -10.20 1.06
CA ILE A 34 4.76 -8.81 1.32
C ILE A 34 5.76 -8.36 0.25
N GLN A 35 5.50 -7.20 -0.35
CA GLN A 35 6.41 -6.55 -1.28
C GLN A 35 7.19 -5.45 -0.57
N VAL A 36 8.51 -5.55 -0.55
CA VAL A 36 9.41 -4.50 -0.05
C VAL A 36 9.91 -3.66 -1.23
N LEU A 37 9.77 -2.34 -1.12
CA LEU A 37 10.18 -1.37 -2.11
C LEU A 37 11.16 -0.37 -1.50
N ARG A 38 12.09 0.10 -2.32
CA ARG A 38 13.07 1.12 -2.00
C ARG A 38 12.98 2.24 -3.01
N TYR A 39 12.92 3.47 -2.52
CA TYR A 39 12.94 4.69 -3.32
C TYR A 39 14.11 5.56 -2.86
N GLU A 40 15.01 5.83 -3.80
CA GLU A 40 16.10 6.79 -3.65
C GLU A 40 15.63 8.20 -4.00
N LYS A 41 16.49 9.18 -3.79
CA LYS A 41 16.25 10.57 -4.19
C LYS A 41 15.78 10.67 -5.65
N ASN A 42 14.79 11.52 -5.90
CA ASN A 42 14.09 11.76 -7.17
C ASN A 42 13.25 10.59 -7.68
N GLN A 43 13.20 9.44 -6.99
CA GLN A 43 12.30 8.35 -7.35
C GLN A 43 10.90 8.61 -6.78
N TYR A 44 9.89 8.15 -7.53
CA TYR A 44 8.48 8.31 -7.20
C TYR A 44 7.67 7.16 -7.81
N TYR A 45 6.39 7.09 -7.47
CA TYR A 45 5.46 6.17 -8.12
C TYR A 45 4.20 6.91 -8.57
N LYS A 46 3.86 6.77 -9.85
CA LYS A 46 2.73 7.48 -10.43
C LYS A 46 1.41 7.05 -9.76
N PRO A 47 0.42 7.95 -9.66
CA PRO A 47 -0.91 7.58 -9.21
C PRO A 47 -1.47 6.40 -10.00
N HIS A 48 -1.98 5.41 -9.29
CA HIS A 48 -2.49 4.16 -9.83
C HIS A 48 -3.54 3.57 -8.87
N HIS A 49 -4.17 2.49 -9.31
CA HIS A 49 -5.01 1.66 -8.46
C HIS A 49 -4.32 0.34 -8.17
N ASP A 50 -4.54 -0.17 -6.96
CA ASP A 50 -4.09 -1.50 -6.59
C ASP A 50 -5.01 -2.60 -7.11
N TYR A 51 -6.26 -2.28 -7.44
CA TYR A 51 -7.18 -3.24 -8.00
C TYR A 51 -6.84 -3.60 -9.45
N PHE A 52 -7.19 -4.80 -9.88
CA PHE A 52 -6.93 -5.29 -11.23
C PHE A 52 -8.05 -4.90 -12.20
N SER A 53 -7.67 -4.49 -13.41
CA SER A 53 -8.57 -4.31 -14.55
C SER A 53 -8.56 -5.50 -15.52
N ASP A 54 -7.64 -6.45 -15.34
CA ASP A 54 -7.47 -7.60 -16.22
C ASP A 54 -8.15 -8.87 -15.66
N THR A 55 -8.65 -9.71 -16.56
CA THR A 55 -9.35 -10.95 -16.21
C THR A 55 -8.43 -12.04 -15.67
N PHE A 56 -7.15 -12.02 -16.04
CA PHE A 56 -6.18 -13.05 -15.66
C PHE A 56 -5.88 -13.04 -14.16
N ASN A 57 -5.59 -11.86 -13.61
CA ASN A 57 -5.36 -11.71 -12.17
C ASN A 57 -6.65 -11.88 -11.37
N LEU A 58 -7.81 -11.48 -11.92
CA LEU A 58 -9.10 -11.69 -11.28
C LEU A 58 -9.42 -13.17 -11.03
N GLN A 59 -9.01 -14.07 -11.94
CA GLN A 59 -9.20 -15.51 -11.76
C GLN A 59 -8.39 -16.08 -10.57
N ARG A 60 -7.30 -15.42 -10.18
CA ARG A 60 -6.38 -15.87 -9.13
C ARG A 60 -6.66 -15.17 -7.79
N GLY A 61 -7.83 -15.44 -7.20
CA GLY A 61 -8.21 -14.89 -5.90
C GLY A 61 -9.04 -13.59 -5.93
N GLY A 62 -9.55 -13.18 -7.10
CA GLY A 62 -10.49 -12.05 -7.23
C GLY A 62 -9.83 -10.68 -7.32
N GLN A 63 -10.43 -9.66 -6.71
CA GLN A 63 -9.83 -8.32 -6.57
C GLN A 63 -8.91 -8.22 -5.36
N ARG A 64 -7.99 -7.25 -5.39
CA ARG A 64 -7.33 -6.75 -4.18
C ARG A 64 -8.33 -5.84 -3.48
N VAL A 65 -8.80 -6.23 -2.30
CA VAL A 65 -9.84 -5.52 -1.55
C VAL A 65 -9.26 -4.39 -0.70
N ALA A 66 -8.05 -4.60 -0.18
CA ALA A 66 -7.39 -3.67 0.71
C ALA A 66 -5.87 -3.74 0.52
N THR A 67 -5.22 -2.67 0.93
CA THR A 67 -3.78 -2.53 0.95
C THR A 67 -3.33 -2.01 2.30
N MET A 68 -2.32 -2.66 2.87
CA MET A 68 -1.56 -2.11 4.00
C MET A 68 -0.18 -1.73 3.49
N LEU A 69 0.14 -0.43 3.54
CA LEU A 69 1.46 0.11 3.21
C LEU A 69 2.16 0.54 4.49
N MET A 70 3.24 -0.14 4.87
CA MET A 70 4.02 0.11 6.07
C MET A 70 5.29 0.88 5.73
N TYR A 71 5.63 1.89 6.54
CA TYR A 71 6.85 2.69 6.37
C TYR A 71 7.99 2.12 7.22
N LEU A 72 9.14 1.89 6.60
CA LEU A 72 10.29 1.22 7.22
C LEU A 72 11.49 2.14 7.47
N SER A 73 11.45 3.36 6.92
CA SER A 73 12.48 4.40 7.06
C SER A 73 12.01 5.57 7.91
N ASP A 74 12.96 6.22 8.59
CA ASP A 74 12.81 7.54 9.22
C ASP A 74 13.56 8.61 8.43
N ASN A 75 13.30 9.88 8.74
CA ASN A 75 14.03 11.05 8.21
C ASN A 75 14.02 11.17 6.67
N VAL A 76 12.89 10.84 6.05
CA VAL A 76 12.67 11.02 4.61
C VAL A 76 12.02 12.38 4.37
N GLU A 77 12.59 13.18 3.47
CA GLU A 77 11.93 14.38 2.96
C GLU A 77 11.21 14.06 1.65
N GLY A 78 9.95 14.49 1.52
CA GLY A 78 9.07 14.03 0.45
C GLY A 78 8.62 12.58 0.67
N GLY A 79 8.45 11.82 -0.41
CA GLY A 79 8.15 10.39 -0.32
C GLY A 79 6.79 10.06 0.29
N GLU A 80 5.87 11.02 0.42
CA GLU A 80 4.53 10.81 0.97
C GLU A 80 3.73 9.78 0.14
N THR A 81 2.81 9.07 0.78
CA THR A 81 1.76 8.35 0.04
C THR A 81 0.62 9.31 -0.21
N PHE A 82 0.30 9.58 -1.47
CA PHE A 82 -0.63 10.63 -1.88
C PHE A 82 -1.89 10.05 -2.52
N PHE A 83 -3.04 10.53 -2.06
CA PHE A 83 -4.38 10.17 -2.51
C PHE A 83 -5.05 11.43 -3.12
N PRO A 84 -4.98 11.63 -4.45
CA PRO A 84 -5.47 12.85 -5.09
C PRO A 84 -7.00 13.03 -5.00
N MET A 85 -7.75 11.95 -4.79
CA MET A 85 -9.21 11.98 -4.70
C MET A 85 -9.73 11.88 -3.25
N ALA A 86 -8.84 11.82 -2.26
CA ALA A 86 -9.22 11.76 -0.86
C ALA A 86 -9.21 13.16 -0.22
N GLY A 87 -10.25 13.45 0.55
CA GLY A 87 -10.40 14.74 1.23
C GLY A 87 -10.67 15.92 0.29
N THR A 88 -10.85 17.10 0.87
CA THR A 88 -11.09 18.36 0.14
C THR A 88 -10.00 19.41 0.38
N GLY A 89 -9.04 19.11 1.26
CA GLY A 89 -7.97 20.02 1.64
C GLY A 89 -6.76 19.99 0.70
N GLU A 90 -5.73 20.71 1.11
CA GLU A 90 -4.41 20.71 0.49
C GLU A 90 -3.41 19.99 1.40
N CYS A 91 -2.43 19.35 0.78
CA CYS A 91 -1.36 18.64 1.47
C CYS A 91 -0.03 18.87 0.73
N SER A 92 1.08 18.54 1.38
CA SER A 92 2.40 18.55 0.73
C SER A 92 2.70 17.17 0.15
N CYS A 93 3.16 17.13 -1.10
CA CYS A 93 3.60 15.94 -1.79
C CYS A 93 4.88 16.26 -2.57
N GLY A 94 6.00 15.67 -2.20
CA GLY A 94 7.30 15.94 -2.84
C GLY A 94 7.64 17.44 -2.85
N GLY A 95 7.36 18.13 -1.74
CA GLY A 95 7.62 19.56 -1.59
C GLY A 95 6.66 20.51 -2.31
N LYS A 96 5.60 19.99 -2.95
CA LYS A 96 4.58 20.79 -3.64
C LYS A 96 3.27 20.76 -2.87
N MET A 97 2.60 21.91 -2.77
CA MET A 97 1.23 21.97 -2.28
C MET A 97 0.28 21.47 -3.36
N VAL A 98 -0.49 20.44 -3.04
CA VAL A 98 -1.43 19.78 -3.95
C VAL A 98 -2.75 19.53 -3.25
N LYS A 99 -3.85 19.51 -4.01
CA LYS A 99 -5.16 19.13 -3.49
C LYS A 99 -5.22 17.61 -3.27
N GLY A 100 -5.79 17.21 -2.14
CA GLY A 100 -5.96 15.81 -1.76
C GLY A 100 -5.44 15.54 -0.36
N LEU A 101 -5.11 14.29 -0.08
CA LEU A 101 -4.55 13.85 1.18
C LEU A 101 -3.20 13.18 0.94
N SER A 102 -2.20 13.50 1.76
CA SER A 102 -0.93 12.78 1.78
C SER A 102 -0.58 12.30 3.18
N VAL A 103 0.10 11.17 3.26
CA VAL A 103 0.60 10.59 4.50
C VAL A 103 2.13 10.56 4.45
N LYS A 104 2.77 11.19 5.44
CA LYS A 104 4.23 11.23 5.53
C LYS A 104 4.79 9.87 5.94
N PRO A 105 5.93 9.44 5.38
CA PRO A 105 6.55 8.18 5.75
C PRO A 105 7.29 8.33 7.09
N LEU A 106 6.69 7.87 8.17
CA LEU A 106 7.29 7.79 9.50
C LEU A 106 7.49 6.32 9.87
N LYS A 107 8.69 5.93 10.34
CA LYS A 107 8.98 4.52 10.56
C LYS A 107 8.04 3.90 11.58
N GLY A 108 7.50 2.74 11.23
CA GLY A 108 6.58 1.99 12.08
C GLY A 108 5.11 2.35 11.84
N ASP A 109 4.82 3.50 11.22
CA ASP A 109 3.47 3.83 10.79
C ASP A 109 3.06 3.00 9.57
N ALA A 110 1.74 2.89 9.37
CA ALA A 110 1.17 2.22 8.22
C ALA A 110 -0.12 2.91 7.77
N VAL A 111 -0.39 2.87 6.47
CA VAL A 111 -1.64 3.32 5.87
C VAL A 111 -2.42 2.10 5.40
N LEU A 112 -3.63 1.96 5.92
CA LEU A 112 -4.61 0.97 5.47
C LEU A 112 -5.67 1.69 4.64
N PHE A 113 -5.92 1.20 3.43
CA PHE A 113 -6.97 1.71 2.56
C PHE A 113 -7.60 0.59 1.74
N TRP A 114 -8.83 0.83 1.29
CA TRP A 114 -9.63 -0.13 0.54
C TRP A 114 -9.71 0.27 -0.92
N SER A 115 -9.57 -0.73 -1.79
CA SER A 115 -9.67 -0.58 -3.24
C SER A 115 -11.09 -0.90 -3.75
N MET A 116 -12.00 -1.26 -2.85
CA MET A 116 -13.37 -1.69 -3.14
C MET A 116 -14.35 -1.01 -2.18
N GLY A 117 -15.52 -0.63 -2.69
CA GLY A 117 -16.65 -0.18 -1.90
C GLY A 117 -17.41 -1.32 -1.21
N LEU A 118 -18.33 -0.96 -0.31
CA LEU A 118 -19.20 -1.92 0.38
C LEU A 118 -20.19 -2.62 -0.56
N ASP A 119 -20.44 -2.04 -1.73
CA ASP A 119 -21.21 -2.60 -2.83
C ASP A 119 -20.42 -3.65 -3.65
N GLY A 120 -19.15 -3.89 -3.29
CA GLY A 120 -18.28 -4.82 -3.98
C GLY A 120 -17.75 -4.32 -5.31
N GLN A 121 -17.92 -3.03 -5.64
CA GLN A 121 -17.34 -2.40 -6.83
C GLN A 121 -15.96 -1.81 -6.52
N SER A 122 -15.08 -1.74 -7.51
CA SER A 122 -13.79 -1.07 -7.37
C SER A 122 -14.01 0.41 -7.05
N ASP A 123 -13.28 0.96 -6.08
CA ASP A 123 -13.41 2.36 -5.67
C ASP A 123 -12.43 3.25 -6.46
N PRO A 124 -12.90 4.10 -7.39
CA PRO A 124 -12.02 5.00 -8.15
C PRO A 124 -11.36 6.07 -7.26
N LYS A 125 -11.86 6.30 -6.04
CA LYS A 125 -11.25 7.25 -5.10
C LYS A 125 -10.04 6.67 -4.36
N SER A 126 -9.80 5.35 -4.48
CA SER A 126 -8.61 4.66 -3.95
C SER A 126 -7.33 4.93 -4.75
N ILE A 127 -7.40 5.75 -5.80
CA ILE A 127 -6.22 6.15 -6.58
C ILE A 127 -5.17 6.74 -5.64
N HIS A 128 -3.94 6.26 -5.75
CA HIS A 128 -2.85 6.70 -4.90
C HIS A 128 -1.49 6.57 -5.58
N GLY A 129 -0.50 7.32 -5.11
CA GLY A 129 0.87 7.28 -5.61
C GLY A 129 1.89 7.52 -4.52
N GLY A 130 3.17 7.36 -4.87
CA GLY A 130 4.29 7.75 -4.02
C GLY A 130 4.86 9.06 -4.53
N CYS A 131 4.85 10.10 -3.70
CA CYS A 131 5.48 11.37 -4.01
C CYS A 131 7.00 11.21 -4.17
N GLU A 132 7.61 12.19 -4.83
CA GLU A 132 9.05 12.22 -5.04
C GLU A 132 9.81 12.29 -3.72
N VAL A 133 10.82 11.45 -3.57
CA VAL A 133 11.77 11.52 -2.44
C VAL A 133 12.75 12.65 -2.70
N LEU A 134 12.76 13.66 -1.84
CA LEU A 134 13.64 14.83 -1.96
C LEU A 134 14.98 14.62 -1.25
N ALA A 135 14.96 13.94 -0.10
CA ALA A 135 16.16 13.57 0.65
C ALA A 135 15.92 12.28 1.48
N GLY A 136 17.01 11.57 1.78
CA GLY A 136 16.96 10.27 2.45
C GLY A 136 16.66 9.11 1.51
N GLU A 137 16.25 7.97 2.09
CA GLU A 137 15.88 6.76 1.36
C GLU A 137 14.59 6.19 1.96
N LYS A 138 13.54 6.05 1.15
CA LYS A 138 12.26 5.50 1.58
C LYS A 138 12.22 3.99 1.35
N TRP A 139 12.10 3.24 2.42
CA TRP A 139 11.72 1.84 2.40
C TRP A 139 10.26 1.67 2.81
N SER A 140 9.51 0.86 2.06
CA SER A 140 8.14 0.52 2.39
C SER A 140 7.89 -0.98 2.19
N ALA A 141 6.98 -1.53 2.99
CA ALA A 141 6.46 -2.88 2.81
C ALA A 141 4.95 -2.83 2.55
N THR A 142 4.53 -3.37 1.41
CA THR A 142 3.13 -3.41 0.98
C THR A 142 2.59 -4.83 1.12
N LYS A 143 1.40 -4.95 1.73
CA LYS A 143 0.64 -6.19 1.81
C LYS A 143 -0.70 -5.96 1.11
N TRP A 144 -0.93 -6.67 0.01
CA TRP A 144 -2.22 -6.71 -0.66
C TRP A 144 -3.06 -7.87 -0.14
N MET A 145 -4.35 -7.60 0.05
CA MET A 145 -5.33 -8.57 0.53
C MET A 145 -6.36 -8.82 -0.56
N ARG A 146 -6.64 -10.09 -0.84
CA ARG A 146 -7.50 -10.56 -1.94
C ARG A 146 -8.92 -10.81 -1.47
N GLN A 147 -9.87 -10.91 -2.39
CA GLN A 147 -11.23 -11.36 -2.08
C GLN A 147 -11.26 -12.83 -1.63
N LYS A 148 -10.39 -13.66 -2.22
CA LYS A 148 -10.26 -15.09 -1.91
C LYS A 148 -8.78 -15.48 -1.89
N VAL A 149 -8.47 -16.62 -1.27
CA VAL A 149 -7.14 -17.22 -1.32
C VAL A 149 -6.68 -17.35 -2.76
N THR A 150 -5.44 -16.93 -3.03
CA THR A 150 -4.80 -17.12 -4.34
C THR A 150 -4.42 -18.59 -4.49
N SER A 151 -5.01 -19.25 -5.48
CA SER A 151 -4.64 -20.59 -5.94
C SER A 151 -3.43 -20.56 -6.86
#